data_AF-A0A1L8HRZ5-F1
#
_entry.id   AF-A0A1L8HRZ5-F1
#
_cell.length_a   1.000
_cell.length_b   1.000
_cell.length_c   1.000
_cell.angle_alpha   90.00
_cell.angle_beta   90.00
_cell.angle_gamma   90.00
#
_symmetry.space_group_name_H-M   'P 1'
#
loop_
_entity.id
_entity.type
_entity.pdbx_description
1 polymer ?
#
loop_
_entity_poly.entity_id
_entity_poly.type
_entity_poly.pdbx_seq_one_letter_code
_entity_poly.pdbx_strand_id
1 'polypeptide(L)'
;MTSLTVVEHAFPRKHNESKRGDDVFYLYGSTFTHISEETEYVRKIRGTLEKINGQLFKNERNTDYANSNEDENVANLQQNGTGRYENLFESKYIQIVDKLEEKELRLVETHKENADLQIKLEATREAGAGALRNATRKLYENYSKKSEERRKSHEEEKQKLQASAADHEKEFKQSIKKLHTIAEKIQDKHERITELQNLMQRMEEEKSILLEKRRLLEEEISRRMSDPTNINGCRDTRTEISTVEEQIHHLQQLMMSQHQFLHALIQESEELKNRLKEQDLTIEDLKDKISFLEHQNRELKNNIDHWSPDKTKVSKGTLIKESMFDITSPYSRLLNLRTRYVTEKS
;
A
#
# COMPACT_ATOMS: atom_id res chain seq x y z
N MET A 1 57.83 13.19 11.57
CA MET A 1 57.21 14.42 11.08
C MET A 1 56.91 14.21 9.60
N THR A 2 55.74 13.66 9.29
CA THR A 2 55.30 13.43 7.91
C THR A 2 53.83 13.81 7.87
N SER A 3 53.57 14.96 7.25
CA SER A 3 52.27 15.62 7.17
C SER A 3 51.36 14.89 6.18
N LEU A 4 50.17 14.51 6.66
CA LEU A 4 49.05 14.03 5.87
C LEU A 4 48.48 15.18 5.02
N THR A 5 48.54 15.05 3.70
CA THR A 5 47.71 15.84 2.78
C THR A 5 46.38 15.12 2.58
N VAL A 6 45.34 15.74 3.12
CA VAL A 6 43.93 15.38 2.95
C VAL A 6 43.54 15.60 1.48
N VAL A 7 43.15 14.53 0.80
CA VAL A 7 42.51 14.61 -0.52
C VAL A 7 41.00 14.54 -0.28
N GLU A 8 40.34 15.69 -0.37
CA GLU A 8 38.88 15.78 -0.44
C GLU A 8 38.41 15.17 -1.77
N HIS A 9 37.68 14.06 -1.69
CA HIS A 9 36.86 13.57 -2.80
C HIS A 9 35.49 14.23 -2.74
N ALA A 10 35.35 15.31 -3.53
CA ALA A 10 34.06 15.89 -3.87
C ALA A 10 33.28 14.91 -4.76
N PHE A 11 32.20 14.34 -4.23
CA PHE A 11 31.24 13.56 -5.01
C PHE A 11 30.26 14.51 -5.73
N PRO A 12 29.89 14.21 -6.99
CA PRO A 12 29.09 15.10 -7.81
C PRO A 12 27.62 15.08 -7.36
N ARG A 13 27.15 16.27 -7.00
CA ARG A 13 25.74 16.58 -6.72
C ARG A 13 24.94 16.37 -8.02
N LYS A 14 24.22 15.26 -8.13
CA LYS A 14 23.23 15.05 -9.19
C LYS A 14 22.11 16.08 -9.01
N HIS A 15 22.14 17.12 -9.84
CA HIS A 15 20.97 17.92 -10.15
C HIS A 15 20.00 17.05 -10.95
N ASN A 16 19.10 16.36 -10.24
CA ASN A 16 17.86 15.92 -10.84
C ASN A 16 16.94 17.14 -10.86
N GLU A 17 16.92 17.83 -12.00
CA GLU A 17 15.80 18.65 -12.42
C GLU A 17 14.57 17.74 -12.48
N SER A 18 13.88 17.62 -11.35
CA SER A 18 12.52 17.09 -11.32
C SER A 18 11.67 18.15 -12.00
N LYS A 19 11.38 17.89 -13.27
CA LYS A 19 10.32 18.54 -14.04
C LYS A 19 9.12 18.67 -13.11
N ARG A 20 8.83 19.92 -12.74
CA ARG A 20 7.61 20.37 -12.07
C ARG A 20 6.47 20.21 -13.07
N GLY A 21 6.12 18.97 -13.35
CA GLY A 21 4.97 18.57 -14.13
C GLY A 21 4.12 17.73 -13.20
N ASP A 22 3.17 18.39 -12.56
CA ASP A 22 1.80 17.90 -12.40
C ASP A 22 1.68 16.40 -12.04
N ASP A 23 2.34 15.95 -10.98
CA ASP A 23 1.91 14.73 -10.30
C ASP A 23 0.73 15.09 -9.41
N VAL A 24 -0.39 15.23 -10.12
CA VAL A 24 -1.71 15.37 -9.53
C VAL A 24 -2.02 14.08 -8.79
N PHE A 25 -1.85 14.15 -7.48
CA PHE A 25 -2.26 13.14 -6.52
C PHE A 25 -3.80 13.01 -6.53
N TYR A 26 -4.36 12.36 -7.56
CA TYR A 26 -5.78 12.03 -7.64
C TYR A 26 -6.09 10.81 -6.76
N LEU A 27 -6.02 10.99 -5.45
CA LEU A 27 -6.55 10.05 -4.48
C LEU A 27 -7.69 10.71 -3.70
N TYR A 28 -8.90 10.52 -4.22
CA TYR A 28 -10.19 10.71 -3.54
C TYR A 28 -10.36 12.04 -2.78
N GLY A 29 -10.38 13.12 -3.53
CA GLY A 29 -10.90 14.41 -3.11
C GLY A 29 -11.12 15.22 -4.38
N SER A 30 -12.34 15.67 -4.62
CA SER A 30 -12.63 16.64 -5.67
C SER A 30 -11.61 17.78 -5.57
N THR A 31 -10.86 18.05 -6.64
CA THR A 31 -9.88 19.14 -6.67
C THR A 31 -10.56 20.43 -6.18
N PHE A 32 -9.83 21.29 -5.45
CA PHE A 32 -10.41 22.55 -4.94
C PHE A 32 -11.15 23.35 -6.02
N THR A 33 -10.65 23.30 -7.27
CA THR A 33 -11.32 23.84 -8.45
C THR A 33 -12.70 23.22 -8.70
N HIS A 34 -12.80 21.89 -8.66
CA HIS A 34 -14.05 21.15 -8.83
C HIS A 34 -15.07 21.47 -7.71
N ILE A 35 -14.64 21.54 -6.45
CA ILE A 35 -15.51 21.95 -5.33
C ILE A 35 -15.98 23.40 -5.54
N SER A 36 -15.10 24.31 -5.96
CA SER A 36 -15.48 25.70 -6.22
C SER A 36 -16.49 25.82 -7.36
N GLU A 37 -16.31 25.07 -8.45
CA GLU A 37 -17.22 25.03 -9.59
C GLU A 37 -18.59 24.45 -9.19
N GLU A 38 -18.62 23.35 -8.43
CA GLU A 38 -19.85 22.78 -7.89
C GLU A 38 -20.58 23.77 -6.97
N THR A 39 -19.86 24.50 -6.11
CA THR A 39 -20.48 25.51 -5.24
C THR A 39 -21.03 26.71 -5.99
N GLU A 40 -20.37 27.17 -7.07
CA GLU A 40 -20.88 28.22 -7.95
C GLU A 40 -22.12 27.74 -8.72
N TYR A 41 -22.11 26.49 -9.20
CA TYR A 41 -23.26 25.88 -9.88
C TYR A 41 -24.47 25.77 -8.97
N VAL A 42 -24.29 25.30 -7.73
CA VAL A 42 -25.34 25.25 -6.70
C VAL A 42 -25.85 26.66 -6.38
N ARG A 43 -24.97 27.66 -6.28
CA ARG A 43 -25.37 29.06 -6.05
C ARG A 43 -26.22 29.61 -7.21
N LYS A 44 -25.86 29.28 -8.45
CA LYS A 44 -26.62 29.65 -9.65
C LYS A 44 -28.00 29.00 -9.67
N ILE A 45 -28.10 27.71 -9.34
CA ILE A 45 -29.38 27.00 -9.19
C ILE A 45 -30.24 27.63 -8.10
N ARG A 46 -29.66 27.95 -6.94
CA ARG A 46 -30.38 28.61 -5.85
C ARG A 46 -30.92 29.97 -6.29
N GLY A 47 -30.12 30.76 -7.00
CA GLY A 47 -30.53 32.06 -7.54
C GLY A 47 -31.64 31.95 -8.58
N THR A 48 -31.64 30.91 -9.43
CA THR A 48 -32.73 30.68 -10.38
C THR A 48 -34.00 30.20 -9.68
N LEU A 49 -33.88 29.33 -8.67
CA LEU A 49 -35.02 28.90 -7.86
C LEU A 49 -35.61 30.06 -7.07
N GLU A 50 -34.80 30.95 -6.48
CA GLU A 50 -35.27 32.17 -5.82
C GLU A 50 -35.97 33.13 -6.78
N LYS A 51 -35.51 33.25 -8.04
CA LYS A 51 -36.20 34.04 -9.07
C LYS A 51 -37.54 33.44 -9.46
N ILE A 52 -37.59 32.12 -9.69
CA ILE A 52 -38.84 31.40 -10.01
C ILE A 52 -39.81 31.51 -8.83
N ASN A 53 -39.34 31.28 -7.61
CA ASN A 53 -40.13 31.42 -6.39
C ASN A 53 -40.61 32.87 -6.21
N GLY A 54 -39.74 33.84 -6.45
CA GLY A 54 -40.09 35.25 -6.44
C GLY A 54 -41.12 35.62 -7.49
N GLN A 55 -41.11 35.01 -8.68
CA GLN A 55 -42.11 35.24 -9.73
C GLN A 55 -43.45 34.57 -9.39
N LEU A 56 -43.43 33.34 -8.87
CA LEU A 56 -44.64 32.63 -8.46
C LEU A 56 -45.35 33.33 -7.28
N PHE A 57 -44.60 33.80 -6.29
CA PHE A 57 -45.16 34.40 -5.07
C PHE A 57 -45.23 35.94 -5.07
N LYS A 58 -44.67 36.64 -6.08
CA LYS A 58 -44.97 38.07 -6.33
C LYS A 58 -46.20 38.25 -7.21
N ASN A 59 -46.55 37.28 -8.05
CA ASN A 59 -47.77 37.36 -8.84
C ASN A 59 -49.03 37.21 -7.97
N GLU A 60 -48.99 36.46 -6.87
CA GLU A 60 -50.12 36.37 -5.91
C GLU A 60 -50.45 37.67 -5.17
N ARG A 61 -49.49 38.61 -5.02
CA ARG A 61 -49.75 39.90 -4.35
C ARG A 61 -50.15 41.04 -5.30
N ASN A 62 -50.02 40.83 -6.62
CA ASN A 62 -50.34 41.84 -7.65
C ASN A 62 -51.43 41.36 -8.63
N THR A 63 -52.12 40.25 -8.36
CA THR A 63 -53.36 39.85 -9.06
C THR A 63 -54.63 40.16 -8.27
N ASP A 64 -54.53 41.01 -7.24
CA ASP A 64 -55.67 41.79 -6.80
C ASP A 64 -55.65 43.11 -7.60
N TYR A 65 -56.76 43.42 -8.29
CA TYR A 65 -56.98 44.61 -9.14
C TYR A 65 -56.48 44.56 -10.59
N ALA A 66 -57.08 43.72 -11.43
CA ALA A 66 -57.52 44.12 -12.77
C ALA A 66 -58.28 42.97 -13.45
N ASN A 67 -59.61 42.95 -13.26
CA ASN A 67 -60.64 42.63 -14.27
C ASN A 67 -61.92 42.21 -13.54
N SER A 68 -62.71 43.21 -13.16
CA SER A 68 -64.14 43.08 -12.97
C SER A 68 -64.76 44.19 -13.80
N ASN A 69 -65.00 43.90 -15.07
CA ASN A 69 -65.88 44.66 -15.93
C ASN A 69 -66.24 43.71 -17.07
N GLU A 70 -67.24 42.87 -16.85
CA GLU A 70 -68.34 42.73 -17.80
C GLU A 70 -69.50 42.03 -17.09
N ASP A 71 -70.69 42.55 -17.40
CA ASP A 71 -72.02 42.04 -17.10
C ASP A 71 -72.56 42.18 -15.67
N GLU A 72 -73.18 43.34 -15.41
CA GLU A 72 -74.62 43.39 -15.10
C GLU A 72 -75.14 44.84 -15.18
N ASN A 73 -75.86 45.18 -16.26
CA ASN A 73 -76.82 46.28 -16.24
C ASN A 73 -77.93 46.03 -17.27
N VAL A 74 -78.90 45.21 -16.87
CA VAL A 74 -80.20 45.09 -17.53
C VAL A 74 -81.17 46.02 -16.81
N ALA A 75 -81.29 47.24 -17.30
CA ALA A 75 -82.49 48.07 -17.15
C ALA A 75 -82.40 49.29 -18.09
N ASN A 76 -83.13 49.25 -19.20
CA ASN A 76 -83.86 50.42 -19.68
C ASN A 76 -84.88 50.00 -20.76
N LEU A 77 -86.14 50.23 -20.44
CA LEU A 77 -87.31 50.06 -21.29
C LEU A 77 -87.95 51.45 -21.46
N GLN A 78 -87.95 51.93 -22.70
CA GLN A 78 -88.82 52.94 -23.36
C GLN A 78 -87.97 53.81 -24.30
N GLN A 79 -88.31 54.10 -25.55
CA GLN A 79 -89.54 53.87 -26.30
C GLN A 79 -89.27 54.11 -27.80
N ASN A 80 -90.14 53.53 -28.64
CA ASN A 80 -90.57 53.97 -29.97
C ASN A 80 -89.75 53.53 -31.21
N GLY A 81 -90.46 52.86 -32.13
CA GLY A 81 -90.10 52.85 -33.56
C GLY A 81 -90.35 51.54 -34.31
N THR A 82 -91.61 51.16 -34.46
CA THR A 82 -92.21 50.50 -35.64
C THR A 82 -91.34 49.58 -36.53
N GLY A 83 -91.59 48.26 -36.45
CA GLY A 83 -91.49 47.36 -37.60
C GLY A 83 -90.49 46.20 -37.51
N ARG A 84 -91.02 44.97 -37.54
CA ARG A 84 -90.36 43.66 -37.78
C ARG A 84 -89.84 42.91 -36.53
N TYR A 85 -90.75 42.19 -35.85
CA TYR A 85 -90.52 41.54 -34.55
C TYR A 85 -90.06 40.07 -34.59
N GLU A 86 -89.86 39.44 -35.76
CA GLU A 86 -89.46 38.02 -35.82
C GLU A 86 -87.96 37.79 -36.08
N ASN A 87 -87.21 38.74 -36.67
CA ASN A 87 -85.82 38.49 -37.10
C ASN A 87 -84.73 38.69 -36.02
N LEU A 88 -85.01 39.38 -34.90
CA LEU A 88 -83.97 39.75 -33.91
C LEU A 88 -83.77 38.69 -32.82
N PHE A 89 -84.85 38.02 -32.39
CA PHE A 89 -84.78 36.93 -31.41
C PHE A 89 -84.13 35.68 -32.01
N GLU A 90 -84.45 35.37 -33.25
CA GLU A 90 -83.89 34.23 -33.98
C GLU A 90 -82.38 34.42 -34.23
N SER A 91 -81.96 35.64 -34.61
CA SER A 91 -80.53 35.97 -34.75
C SER A 91 -79.75 35.87 -33.44
N LYS A 92 -80.34 36.31 -32.31
CA LYS A 92 -79.68 36.22 -30.99
C LYS A 92 -79.59 34.78 -30.49
N TYR A 93 -80.59 33.96 -30.77
CA TYR A 93 -80.60 32.52 -30.44
C TYR A 93 -79.52 31.76 -31.23
N ILE A 94 -79.47 31.97 -32.55
CA ILE A 94 -78.43 31.39 -33.43
C ILE A 94 -77.03 31.76 -32.92
N GLN A 95 -76.81 33.03 -32.56
CA GLN A 95 -75.51 33.48 -32.06
C GLN A 95 -75.11 32.87 -30.70
N ILE A 96 -76.07 32.44 -29.86
CA ILE A 96 -75.79 31.73 -28.60
C ILE A 96 -75.44 30.27 -28.89
N VAL A 97 -76.16 29.62 -29.80
CA VAL A 97 -75.90 28.23 -30.22
C VAL A 97 -74.53 28.13 -30.88
N ASP A 98 -74.18 29.04 -31.79
CA ASP A 98 -72.85 29.07 -32.44
C ASP A 98 -71.72 29.26 -31.40
N LYS A 99 -71.92 30.14 -30.41
CA LYS A 99 -70.96 30.32 -29.31
C LYS A 99 -70.85 29.06 -28.44
N LEU A 100 -71.96 28.35 -28.22
CA LEU A 100 -71.97 27.10 -27.47
C LEU A 100 -71.20 26.00 -28.20
N GLU A 101 -71.46 25.84 -29.50
CA GLU A 101 -70.74 24.89 -30.36
C GLU A 101 -69.24 25.21 -30.44
N GLU A 102 -68.87 26.49 -30.56
CA GLU A 102 -67.47 26.92 -30.53
C GLU A 102 -66.80 26.60 -29.19
N LYS A 103 -67.51 26.81 -28.07
CA LYS A 103 -67.00 26.46 -26.73
C LYS A 103 -66.86 24.95 -26.55
N GLU A 104 -67.77 24.16 -27.12
CA GLU A 104 -67.73 22.69 -27.08
C GLU A 104 -66.56 22.14 -27.91
N LEU A 105 -66.32 22.69 -29.11
CA LEU A 105 -65.13 22.41 -29.92
C LEU A 105 -63.83 22.72 -29.16
N ARG A 106 -63.75 23.89 -28.51
CA ARG A 106 -62.59 24.25 -27.67
C ARG A 106 -62.40 23.28 -26.50
N LEU A 107 -63.48 22.86 -25.84
CA LEU A 107 -63.40 21.88 -24.75
C LEU A 107 -62.84 20.54 -25.23
N VAL A 108 -63.31 20.02 -26.36
CA VAL A 108 -62.79 18.78 -26.94
C VAL A 108 -61.29 18.89 -27.25
N GLU A 109 -60.86 20.01 -27.82
CA GLU A 109 -59.45 20.24 -28.13
C GLU A 109 -58.58 20.33 -26.86
N THR A 110 -59.05 21.04 -25.82
CA THR A 110 -58.34 21.08 -24.53
C THR A 110 -58.31 19.72 -23.83
N HIS A 111 -59.35 18.90 -23.95
CA HIS A 111 -59.36 17.53 -23.41
C HIS A 111 -58.35 16.63 -24.13
N LYS A 112 -58.23 16.75 -25.45
CA LYS A 112 -57.23 16.04 -26.24
C LYS A 112 -55.81 16.47 -25.84
N GLU A 113 -55.57 17.77 -25.69
CA GLU A 113 -54.28 18.29 -25.24
C GLU A 113 -53.93 17.79 -23.83
N ASN A 114 -54.88 17.78 -22.89
CA ASN A 114 -54.67 17.24 -21.55
C ASN A 114 -54.31 15.74 -21.57
N ALA A 115 -54.96 14.94 -22.41
CA ALA A 115 -54.62 13.53 -22.57
C ALA A 115 -53.19 13.34 -23.11
N ASP A 116 -52.79 14.13 -24.11
CA ASP A 116 -51.43 14.11 -24.67
C ASP A 116 -50.38 14.54 -23.64
N LEU A 117 -50.68 15.57 -22.83
CA LEU A 117 -49.81 16.01 -21.74
C LEU A 117 -49.66 14.93 -20.67
N GLN A 118 -50.73 14.22 -20.32
CA GLN A 118 -50.68 13.13 -19.36
C GLN A 118 -49.78 11.98 -19.85
N ILE A 119 -49.85 11.62 -21.13
CA ILE A 119 -48.98 10.62 -21.74
C ILE A 119 -47.51 11.08 -21.72
N LYS A 120 -47.22 12.33 -22.10
CA LYS A 120 -45.86 12.88 -22.06
C LYS A 120 -45.30 12.91 -20.64
N LEU A 121 -46.13 13.26 -19.66
CA LEU A 121 -45.74 13.33 -18.27
C LEU A 121 -45.41 11.93 -17.73
N GLU A 122 -46.22 10.91 -18.05
CA GLU A 122 -45.93 9.53 -17.65
C GLU A 122 -44.68 8.98 -18.36
N ALA A 123 -44.51 9.27 -19.65
CA ALA A 123 -43.32 8.89 -20.41
C ALA A 123 -42.04 9.51 -19.83
N THR A 124 -42.08 10.79 -19.44
CA THR A 124 -40.92 11.45 -18.80
C THR A 124 -40.64 10.91 -17.41
N ARG A 125 -41.68 10.56 -16.63
CA ARG A 125 -41.53 9.89 -15.33
C ARG A 125 -40.89 8.51 -15.46
N GLU A 126 -41.38 7.66 -16.37
CA GLU A 126 -40.81 6.32 -16.55
C GLU A 126 -39.40 6.39 -17.16
N ALA A 127 -39.13 7.31 -18.08
CA ALA A 127 -37.78 7.55 -18.59
C ALA A 127 -36.81 7.97 -17.47
N GLY A 128 -37.25 8.85 -16.57
CA GLY A 128 -36.47 9.27 -15.39
C GLY A 128 -36.21 8.12 -14.42
N ALA A 129 -37.24 7.33 -14.09
CA ALA A 129 -37.10 6.14 -13.24
C ALA A 129 -36.18 5.08 -13.87
N GLY A 130 -36.30 4.86 -15.18
CA GLY A 130 -35.43 3.97 -15.96
C GLY A 130 -33.97 4.42 -15.95
N ALA A 131 -33.72 5.73 -16.13
CA ALA A 131 -32.38 6.31 -16.05
C ALA A 131 -31.75 6.10 -14.67
N LEU A 132 -32.50 6.33 -13.59
CA LEU A 132 -32.04 6.11 -12.22
C LEU A 132 -31.72 4.63 -11.95
N ARG A 133 -32.60 3.70 -12.37
CA ARG A 133 -32.35 2.26 -12.24
C ARG A 133 -31.09 1.83 -12.99
N ASN A 134 -30.87 2.35 -14.20
CA ASN A 134 -29.69 2.05 -15.01
C ASN A 134 -28.41 2.60 -14.36
N ALA A 135 -28.43 3.85 -13.92
CA ALA A 135 -27.31 4.49 -13.24
C ALA A 135 -26.94 3.73 -11.95
N THR A 136 -27.94 3.37 -11.14
CA THR A 136 -27.74 2.57 -9.92
C THR A 136 -27.13 1.21 -10.23
N ARG A 137 -27.67 0.49 -11.22
CA ARG A 137 -27.14 -0.81 -11.63
C ARG A 137 -25.68 -0.72 -12.08
N LYS A 138 -25.35 0.22 -12.95
CA LYS A 138 -23.97 0.43 -13.43
C LYS A 138 -23.00 0.78 -12.30
N LEU A 139 -23.43 1.59 -11.33
CA LEU A 139 -22.62 1.90 -10.15
C LEU A 139 -22.32 0.66 -9.31
N TYR A 140 -23.33 -0.18 -9.05
CA TYR A 140 -23.14 -1.44 -8.32
C TYR A 140 -22.25 -2.42 -9.06
N GLU A 141 -22.48 -2.63 -10.37
CA GLU A 141 -21.66 -3.51 -11.20
C GLU A 141 -20.20 -3.05 -11.23
N ASN A 142 -19.96 -1.75 -11.41
CA ASN A 142 -18.61 -1.18 -11.41
C ASN A 142 -17.93 -1.35 -10.05
N TYR A 143 -18.62 -1.03 -8.96
CA TYR A 143 -18.09 -1.19 -7.61
C TYR A 143 -17.77 -2.66 -7.30
N SER A 144 -18.70 -3.57 -7.63
CA SER A 144 -18.51 -5.01 -7.42
C SER A 144 -17.31 -5.52 -8.21
N LYS A 145 -17.23 -5.18 -9.50
CA LYS A 145 -16.11 -5.57 -10.36
C LYS A 145 -14.77 -5.05 -9.83
N LYS A 146 -14.70 -3.76 -9.48
CA LYS A 146 -13.48 -3.13 -8.95
C LYS A 146 -13.06 -3.73 -7.61
N SER A 147 -14.02 -4.08 -6.75
CA SER A 147 -13.77 -4.75 -5.47
C SER A 147 -13.20 -6.15 -5.69
N GLU A 148 -13.79 -6.93 -6.61
CA GLU A 148 -13.30 -8.28 -6.94
C GLU A 148 -11.92 -8.27 -7.58
N GLU A 149 -11.66 -7.35 -8.52
CA GLU A 149 -10.34 -7.17 -9.14
C GLU A 149 -9.28 -6.84 -8.10
N ARG A 150 -9.56 -5.88 -7.21
CA ARG A 150 -8.66 -5.55 -6.09
C ARG A 150 -8.42 -6.75 -5.17
N ARG A 151 -9.48 -7.50 -4.84
CA ARG A 151 -9.36 -8.70 -4.00
C ARG A 151 -8.49 -9.77 -4.66
N LYS A 152 -8.68 -10.03 -5.96
CA LYS A 152 -7.86 -10.99 -6.71
C LYS A 152 -6.39 -10.55 -6.76
N SER A 153 -6.15 -9.28 -7.08
CA SER A 153 -4.79 -8.72 -7.12
C SER A 153 -4.07 -8.83 -5.76
N HIS A 154 -4.76 -8.54 -4.65
CA HIS A 154 -4.18 -8.73 -3.32
C HIS A 154 -3.91 -10.20 -2.97
N GLU A 155 -4.78 -11.12 -3.39
CA GLU A 155 -4.56 -12.55 -3.15
C GLU A 155 -3.36 -13.06 -3.96
N GLU A 156 -3.22 -12.62 -5.22
CA GLU A 156 -2.05 -12.92 -6.06
C GLU A 156 -0.75 -12.36 -5.45
N GLU A 157 -0.78 -11.11 -4.97
CA GLU A 157 0.36 -10.48 -4.30
C GLU A 157 0.75 -11.23 -3.03
N LYS A 158 -0.23 -11.62 -2.21
CA LYS A 158 -0.02 -12.44 -1.01
C LYS A 158 0.62 -13.79 -1.35
N GLN A 159 0.14 -14.48 -2.39
CA GLN A 159 0.72 -15.74 -2.83
C GLN A 159 2.16 -15.56 -3.32
N LYS A 160 2.44 -14.49 -4.08
CA LYS A 160 3.79 -14.15 -4.54
C LYS A 160 4.73 -13.87 -3.38
N LEU A 161 4.29 -13.09 -2.38
CA LEU A 161 5.06 -12.82 -1.17
C LEU A 161 5.32 -14.09 -0.37
N GLN A 162 4.32 -14.98 -0.26
CA GLN A 162 4.49 -16.26 0.43
C GLN A 162 5.48 -17.19 -0.29
N ALA A 163 5.43 -17.27 -1.62
CA ALA A 163 6.39 -18.03 -2.41
C ALA A 163 7.82 -17.48 -2.24
N SER A 164 7.99 -16.16 -2.35
CA SER A 164 9.28 -15.50 -2.15
C SER A 164 9.83 -15.70 -0.73
N ALA A 165 8.97 -15.66 0.29
CA ALA A 165 9.37 -15.95 1.67
C ALA A 165 9.86 -17.40 1.84
N ALA A 166 9.16 -18.37 1.23
CA ALA A 166 9.56 -19.78 1.26
C ALA A 166 10.90 -20.02 0.52
N ASP A 167 11.12 -19.35 -0.60
CA ASP A 167 12.39 -19.41 -1.34
C ASP A 167 13.56 -18.87 -0.51
N HIS A 168 13.39 -17.70 0.12
CA HIS A 168 14.41 -17.13 1.01
C HIS A 168 14.66 -18.00 2.24
N GLU A 169 13.63 -18.63 2.83
CA GLU A 169 13.82 -19.57 3.93
C GLU A 169 14.66 -20.79 3.50
N LYS A 170 14.45 -21.29 2.28
CA LYS A 170 15.24 -22.39 1.72
C LYS A 170 16.70 -21.98 1.49
N GLU A 171 16.94 -20.81 0.93
CA GLU A 171 18.29 -20.25 0.74
C GLU A 171 19.01 -20.08 2.08
N PHE A 172 18.31 -19.55 3.08
CA PHE A 172 18.85 -19.38 4.43
C PHE A 172 19.23 -20.72 5.07
N LYS A 173 18.35 -21.73 4.98
CA LYS A 173 18.64 -23.10 5.44
C LYS A 173 19.86 -23.70 4.74
N GLN A 174 20.03 -23.47 3.45
CA GLN A 174 21.22 -23.93 2.72
C GLN A 174 22.48 -23.19 3.17
N SER A 175 22.39 -21.88 3.42
CA SER A 175 23.50 -21.09 3.94
C SER A 175 23.95 -21.58 5.32
N ILE A 176 23.01 -21.87 6.23
CA ILE A 176 23.31 -22.47 7.54
C ILE A 176 24.03 -23.81 7.39
N LYS A 177 23.58 -24.68 6.49
CA LYS A 177 24.26 -25.96 6.23
C LYS A 177 25.70 -25.75 5.75
N LYS A 178 25.92 -24.80 4.84
CA LYS A 178 27.27 -24.46 4.37
C LYS A 178 28.14 -23.95 5.52
N LEU A 179 27.60 -23.07 6.37
CA LEU A 179 28.29 -22.56 7.54
C LEU A 179 28.70 -23.69 8.49
N HIS A 180 27.78 -24.64 8.75
CA HIS A 180 28.08 -25.81 9.58
C HIS A 180 29.21 -26.66 9.01
N THR A 181 29.19 -26.94 7.69
CA THR A 181 30.28 -27.70 7.05
C THR A 181 31.64 -26.96 7.09
N ILE A 182 31.62 -25.63 7.10
CA ILE A 182 32.85 -24.84 7.26
C ILE A 182 33.34 -24.92 8.71
N ALA A 183 32.43 -24.83 9.69
CA ALA A 183 32.76 -24.96 11.10
C ALA A 183 33.37 -26.34 11.43
N GLU A 184 32.79 -27.42 10.91
CA GLU A 184 33.34 -28.78 11.04
C GLU A 184 34.77 -28.86 10.46
N LYS A 185 34.98 -28.34 9.24
CA LYS A 185 36.33 -28.32 8.64
C LYS A 185 37.34 -27.51 9.44
N ILE A 186 36.93 -26.40 10.05
CA ILE A 186 37.81 -25.61 10.91
C ILE A 186 38.18 -26.41 12.15
N GLN A 187 37.22 -27.12 12.75
CA GLN A 187 37.45 -27.97 13.91
C GLN A 187 38.43 -29.12 13.58
N ASP A 188 38.22 -29.84 12.46
CA ASP A 188 39.11 -30.92 12.00
C ASP A 188 40.55 -30.41 11.80
N LYS A 189 40.69 -29.23 11.17
CA LYS A 189 41.99 -28.59 10.94
C LYS A 189 42.64 -28.16 12.26
N HIS A 190 41.86 -27.68 13.22
CA HIS A 190 42.34 -27.32 14.55
C HIS A 190 42.88 -28.54 15.31
N GLU A 191 42.15 -29.64 15.31
CA GLU A 191 42.59 -30.91 15.90
C GLU A 191 43.90 -31.38 15.25
N ARG A 192 43.99 -31.28 13.92
CA ARG A 192 45.22 -31.62 13.19
C ARG A 192 46.41 -30.73 13.56
N ILE A 193 46.20 -29.42 13.75
CA ILE A 193 47.23 -28.50 14.27
C ILE A 193 47.73 -28.98 15.64
N THR A 194 46.80 -29.31 16.55
CA THR A 194 47.16 -29.73 17.91
C THR A 194 47.98 -31.03 17.90
N GLU A 195 47.62 -32.01 17.07
CA GLU A 195 48.39 -33.25 16.90
C GLU A 195 49.82 -32.99 16.43
N LEU A 196 49.99 -32.14 15.41
CA LEU A 196 51.29 -31.79 14.85
C LEU A 196 52.15 -31.00 15.84
N GLN A 197 51.55 -30.09 16.61
CA GLN A 197 52.24 -29.37 17.68
C GLN A 197 52.76 -30.34 18.74
N ASN A 198 51.96 -31.32 19.16
CA ASN A 198 52.39 -32.35 20.10
C ASN A 198 53.50 -33.25 19.53
N LEU A 199 53.44 -33.59 18.24
CA LEU A 199 54.52 -34.32 17.57
C LEU A 199 55.81 -33.51 17.55
N MET A 200 55.74 -32.23 17.19
CA MET A 200 56.89 -31.33 17.17
C MET A 200 57.51 -31.16 18.54
N GLN A 201 56.70 -31.04 19.58
CA GLN A 201 57.21 -30.97 20.96
C GLN A 201 58.02 -32.22 21.31
N ARG A 202 57.50 -33.43 21.01
CA ARG A 202 58.22 -34.69 21.26
C ARG A 202 59.53 -34.79 20.48
N MET A 203 59.56 -34.31 19.24
CA MET A 203 60.80 -34.29 18.45
C MET A 203 61.83 -33.30 19.01
N GLU A 204 61.41 -32.16 19.55
CA GLU A 204 62.34 -31.22 20.21
C GLU A 204 62.90 -31.83 21.52
N GLU A 205 62.07 -32.52 22.29
CA GLU A 205 62.50 -33.27 23.49
C GLU A 205 63.52 -34.36 23.12
N GLU A 206 63.25 -35.16 22.08
CA GLU A 206 64.16 -36.19 21.58
C GLU A 206 65.49 -35.59 21.10
N LYS A 207 65.44 -34.48 20.35
CA LYS A 207 66.64 -33.75 19.91
C LYS A 207 67.45 -33.24 21.09
N SER A 208 66.81 -32.73 22.15
CA SER A 208 67.49 -32.30 23.38
C SER A 208 68.21 -33.46 24.06
N ILE A 209 67.57 -34.63 24.15
CA ILE A 209 68.17 -35.86 24.70
C ILE A 209 69.37 -36.31 23.86
N LEU A 210 69.27 -36.29 22.53
CA LEU A 210 70.39 -36.67 21.65
C LEU A 210 71.57 -35.71 21.74
N LEU A 211 71.31 -34.40 21.86
CA LEU A 211 72.36 -33.39 22.08
C LEU A 211 73.08 -33.61 23.41
N GLU A 212 72.35 -33.92 24.47
CA GLU A 212 72.93 -34.25 25.77
C GLU A 212 73.74 -35.55 25.73
N LYS A 213 73.25 -36.58 25.03
CA LYS A 213 73.99 -37.82 24.79
C LYS A 213 75.31 -37.54 24.05
N ARG A 214 75.29 -36.71 23.00
CA ARG A 214 76.50 -36.31 22.26
C ARG A 214 77.50 -35.63 23.20
N ARG A 215 77.04 -34.67 24.01
CA ARG A 215 77.85 -33.94 25.00
C ARG A 215 78.55 -34.90 25.98
N LEU A 216 77.84 -35.89 26.52
CA LEU A 216 78.41 -36.90 27.42
C LEU A 216 79.47 -37.78 26.73
N LEU A 217 79.26 -38.15 25.46
CA LEU A 217 80.24 -38.92 24.68
C LEU A 217 81.51 -38.09 24.38
N GLU A 218 81.37 -36.79 24.11
CA GLU A 218 82.49 -35.86 23.93
C GLU A 218 83.32 -35.69 25.22
N GLU A 219 82.67 -35.64 26.38
CA GLU A 219 83.34 -35.64 27.69
C GLU A 219 84.06 -36.96 27.97
N GLU A 220 83.46 -38.10 27.62
CA GLU A 220 84.07 -39.42 27.73
C GLU A 220 85.36 -39.52 26.90
N ILE A 221 85.33 -39.06 25.65
CA ILE A 221 86.51 -39.00 24.79
C ILE A 221 87.56 -38.08 25.43
N SER A 222 87.17 -36.89 25.87
CA SER A 222 88.09 -35.95 26.51
C SER A 222 88.79 -36.55 27.74
N ARG A 223 88.07 -37.33 28.56
CA ARG A 223 88.60 -38.02 29.74
C ARG A 223 89.49 -39.21 29.40
N ARG A 224 89.16 -39.96 28.34
CA ARG A 224 89.97 -41.09 27.88
C ARG A 224 91.27 -40.66 27.21
N MET A 225 91.26 -39.52 26.53
CA MET A 225 92.42 -38.94 25.86
C MET A 225 93.42 -38.31 26.83
N SER A 226 93.03 -38.01 28.07
CA SER A 226 93.96 -37.55 29.11
C SER A 226 94.74 -38.69 29.79
N ASP A 227 94.37 -39.96 29.56
CA ASP A 227 95.11 -41.15 30.00
C ASP A 227 96.12 -41.59 28.92
N PRO A 228 97.44 -41.48 29.15
CA PRO A 228 98.47 -41.79 28.15
C PRO A 228 98.54 -43.28 27.77
N THR A 229 97.83 -44.16 28.47
CA THR A 229 97.82 -45.61 28.22
C THR A 229 96.82 -46.01 27.13
N ASN A 230 95.91 -45.10 26.75
CA ASN A 230 94.74 -45.42 25.94
C ASN A 230 94.92 -45.07 24.45
N ILE A 231 95.64 -45.91 23.71
CA ILE A 231 96.03 -45.65 22.31
C ILE A 231 94.84 -45.83 21.33
N ASN A 232 93.84 -46.67 21.65
CA ASN A 232 92.74 -47.03 20.73
C ASN A 232 91.32 -46.95 21.33
N GLY A 233 91.14 -46.64 22.61
CA GLY A 233 89.86 -46.82 23.32
C GLY A 233 88.77 -45.77 23.08
N CYS A 234 88.97 -44.84 22.14
CA CYS A 234 88.00 -43.80 21.75
C CYS A 234 87.36 -44.04 20.37
N ARG A 235 87.76 -45.09 19.64
CA ARG A 235 87.25 -45.35 18.28
C ARG A 235 85.74 -45.64 18.29
N ASP A 236 85.29 -46.49 19.20
CA ASP A 236 83.89 -46.91 19.28
C ASP A 236 82.97 -45.77 19.76
N THR A 237 83.43 -44.97 20.74
CA THR A 237 82.72 -43.76 21.19
C THR A 237 82.65 -42.70 20.09
N ARG A 238 83.69 -42.59 19.24
CA ARG A 238 83.69 -41.67 18.09
C ARG A 238 82.72 -42.11 17.00
N THR A 239 82.61 -43.41 16.72
CA THR A 239 81.58 -43.93 15.81
C THR A 239 80.18 -43.69 16.37
N GLU A 240 79.98 -43.83 17.69
CA GLU A 240 78.70 -43.54 18.32
C GLU A 240 78.34 -42.04 18.21
N ILE A 241 79.30 -41.12 18.39
CA ILE A 241 79.09 -39.69 18.14
C ILE A 241 78.62 -39.44 16.71
N SER A 242 79.27 -40.01 15.70
CA SER A 242 78.85 -39.85 14.30
C SER A 242 77.42 -40.36 14.08
N THR A 243 77.04 -41.50 14.68
CA THR A 243 75.65 -41.99 14.58
C THR A 243 74.63 -41.05 15.25
N VAL A 244 74.97 -40.47 16.41
CA VAL A 244 74.11 -39.52 17.12
C VAL A 244 74.00 -38.20 16.34
N GLU A 245 75.09 -37.74 15.72
CA GLU A 245 75.08 -36.56 14.85
C GLU A 245 74.20 -36.76 13.62
N GLU A 246 74.25 -37.93 12.99
CA GLU A 246 73.35 -38.30 11.89
C GLU A 246 71.89 -38.35 12.34
N GLN A 247 71.59 -38.92 13.51
CA GLN A 247 70.24 -38.93 14.09
C GLN A 247 69.72 -37.52 14.35
N ILE A 248 70.55 -36.64 14.94
CA ILE A 248 70.21 -35.22 15.16
C ILE A 248 69.94 -34.53 13.83
N HIS A 249 70.79 -34.74 12.82
CA HIS A 249 70.60 -34.13 11.51
C HIS A 249 69.29 -34.58 10.86
N HIS A 250 68.98 -35.89 10.91
CA HIS A 250 67.77 -36.42 10.30
C HIS A 250 66.51 -35.92 11.02
N LEU A 251 66.53 -35.88 12.36
CA LEU A 251 65.46 -35.34 13.17
C LEU A 251 65.23 -33.85 12.89
N GLN A 252 66.30 -33.06 12.73
CA GLN A 252 66.20 -31.65 12.35
C GLN A 252 65.52 -31.45 10.98
N GLN A 253 65.85 -32.27 9.97
CA GLN A 253 65.19 -32.19 8.66
C GLN A 253 63.70 -32.53 8.75
N LEU A 254 63.34 -33.57 9.50
CA LEU A 254 61.95 -33.93 9.78
C LEU A 254 61.21 -32.78 10.48
N MET A 255 61.80 -32.19 11.52
CA MET A 255 61.23 -31.05 12.23
C MET A 255 61.01 -29.83 11.33
N MET A 256 61.94 -29.53 10.43
CA MET A 256 61.80 -28.43 9.46
C MET A 256 60.62 -28.67 8.51
N SER A 257 60.48 -29.88 7.98
CA SER A 257 59.35 -30.24 7.11
C SER A 257 58.00 -30.17 7.85
N GLN A 258 57.96 -30.62 9.11
CA GLN A 258 56.76 -30.58 9.94
C GLN A 258 56.38 -29.14 10.33
N HIS A 259 57.36 -28.27 10.63
CA HIS A 259 57.11 -26.84 10.84
C HIS A 259 56.53 -26.18 9.60
N GLN A 260 57.07 -26.47 8.41
CA GLN A 260 56.54 -25.92 7.16
C GLN A 260 55.09 -26.35 6.93
N PHE A 261 54.77 -27.62 7.19
CA PHE A 261 53.40 -28.13 7.07
C PHE A 261 52.46 -27.50 8.11
N LEU A 262 52.89 -27.39 9.37
CA LEU A 262 52.13 -26.74 10.43
C LEU A 262 51.84 -25.27 10.10
N HIS A 263 52.83 -24.53 9.60
CA HIS A 263 52.65 -23.15 9.16
C HIS A 263 51.61 -23.02 8.05
N ALA A 264 51.63 -23.90 7.05
CA ALA A 264 50.65 -23.91 5.97
C ALA A 264 49.22 -24.16 6.51
N LEU A 265 49.07 -25.10 7.46
CA LEU A 265 47.75 -25.43 8.03
C LEU A 265 47.21 -24.32 8.95
N ILE A 266 48.09 -23.64 9.70
CA ILE A 266 47.75 -22.44 10.47
C ILE A 266 47.29 -21.31 9.56
N GLN A 267 48.00 -21.10 8.43
CA GLN A 267 47.62 -20.10 7.45
C GLN A 267 46.23 -20.37 6.87
N GLU A 268 45.97 -21.62 6.44
CA GLU A 268 44.64 -22.03 5.94
C GLU A 268 43.55 -21.80 6.99
N SER A 269 43.81 -22.12 8.26
CA SER A 269 42.87 -21.88 9.36
C SER A 269 42.60 -20.39 9.58
N GLU A 270 43.61 -19.53 9.51
CA GLU A 270 43.43 -18.08 9.67
C GLU A 270 42.69 -17.46 8.47
N GLU A 271 42.94 -17.95 7.25
CA GLU A 271 42.18 -17.56 6.05
C GLU A 271 40.69 -17.90 6.19
N LEU A 272 40.36 -19.13 6.62
CA LEU A 272 38.98 -19.54 6.86
C LEU A 272 38.31 -18.69 7.96
N LYS A 273 39.03 -18.40 9.05
CA LYS A 273 38.56 -17.54 10.14
C LYS A 273 38.32 -16.10 9.69
N ASN A 274 39.15 -15.55 8.81
CA ASN A 274 38.94 -14.23 8.24
C ASN A 274 37.72 -14.18 7.33
N ARG A 275 37.50 -15.22 6.50
CA ARG A 275 36.27 -15.36 5.71
C ARG A 275 35.02 -15.45 6.58
N LEU A 276 35.09 -16.14 7.72
CA LEU A 276 34.00 -16.19 8.69
C LEU A 276 33.69 -14.80 9.27
N LYS A 277 34.71 -14.05 9.69
CA LYS A 277 34.55 -12.67 10.17
C LYS A 277 33.94 -11.74 9.12
N GLU A 278 34.33 -11.89 7.86
CA GLU A 278 33.74 -11.13 6.76
C GLU A 278 32.24 -11.45 6.61
N GLN A 279 31.86 -12.72 6.71
CA GLN A 279 30.45 -13.12 6.73
C GLN A 279 29.71 -12.53 7.93
N ASP A 280 30.30 -12.52 9.13
CA ASP A 280 29.69 -11.90 10.32
C ASP A 280 29.43 -10.39 10.13
N LEU A 281 30.36 -9.67 9.47
CA LEU A 281 30.16 -8.26 9.12
C LEU A 281 29.00 -8.08 8.12
N THR A 282 28.88 -8.95 7.12
CA THR A 282 27.74 -8.90 6.18
C THR A 282 26.41 -9.21 6.85
N ILE A 283 26.40 -10.12 7.84
CA ILE A 283 25.21 -10.41 8.63
C ILE A 283 24.79 -9.17 9.42
N GLU A 284 25.74 -8.44 9.99
CA GLU A 284 25.45 -7.23 10.75
C GLU A 284 24.89 -6.10 9.85
N ASP A 285 25.48 -5.86 8.68
CA ASP A 285 24.95 -4.89 7.69
C ASP A 285 23.52 -5.25 7.25
N LEU A 286 23.25 -6.53 7.01
CA LEU A 286 21.90 -6.99 6.67
C LEU A 286 20.91 -6.81 7.82
N LYS A 287 21.32 -7.03 9.08
CA LYS A 287 20.46 -6.76 10.24
C LYS A 287 20.13 -5.27 10.36
N ASP A 288 21.10 -4.38 10.16
CA ASP A 288 20.87 -2.93 10.18
C ASP A 288 19.89 -2.52 9.09
N LYS A 289 20.03 -3.08 7.88
CA LYS A 289 19.09 -2.87 6.78
C LYS A 289 17.69 -3.39 7.10
N ILE A 290 17.56 -4.55 7.73
CA ILE A 290 16.27 -5.09 8.19
C ILE A 290 15.65 -4.14 9.22
N SER A 291 16.42 -3.71 10.22
CA SER A 291 15.96 -2.77 11.26
C SER A 291 15.46 -1.45 10.66
N PHE A 292 16.18 -0.90 9.68
CA PHE A 292 15.76 0.29 8.94
C PHE A 292 14.46 0.06 8.17
N LEU A 293 14.35 -1.04 7.41
CA LEU A 293 13.14 -1.37 6.66
C LEU A 293 11.95 -1.63 7.58
N GLU A 294 12.16 -2.29 8.73
CA GLU A 294 11.14 -2.49 9.74
C GLU A 294 10.67 -1.15 10.33
N HIS A 295 11.57 -0.21 10.56
CA HIS A 295 11.20 1.13 11.01
C HIS A 295 10.34 1.85 9.97
N GLN A 296 10.76 1.86 8.70
CA GLN A 296 9.96 2.44 7.61
C GLN A 296 8.59 1.76 7.48
N ASN A 297 8.53 0.43 7.61
CA ASN A 297 7.28 -0.31 7.54
C ASN A 297 6.36 0.03 8.72
N ARG A 298 6.91 0.20 9.94
CA ARG A 298 6.16 0.71 11.10
C ARG A 298 5.65 2.13 10.87
N GLU A 299 6.44 3.03 10.29
CA GLU A 299 5.97 4.37 9.94
C GLU A 299 4.86 4.36 8.90
N LEU A 300 5.01 3.58 7.83
CA LEU A 300 3.96 3.40 6.81
C LEU A 300 2.70 2.80 7.41
N LYS A 301 2.84 1.82 8.32
CA LYS A 301 1.71 1.23 9.04
C LYS A 301 1.00 2.27 9.91
N ASN A 302 1.74 3.06 10.68
CA ASN A 302 1.19 4.15 11.49
C ASN A 302 0.50 5.21 10.61
N ASN A 303 1.07 5.55 9.45
CA ASN A 303 0.45 6.47 8.50
C ASN A 303 -0.85 5.88 7.94
N ILE A 304 -0.86 4.61 7.53
CA ILE A 304 -2.08 3.93 7.06
C ILE A 304 -3.15 3.92 8.15
N ASP A 305 -2.77 3.65 9.39
CA ASP A 305 -3.69 3.61 10.53
C ASP A 305 -4.20 5.03 10.86
N HIS A 306 -3.35 6.07 10.75
CA HIS A 306 -3.75 7.48 10.87
C HIS A 306 -4.76 7.91 9.79
N TRP A 307 -4.53 7.51 8.53
CA TRP A 307 -5.42 7.77 7.40
C TRP A 307 -6.58 6.77 7.28
N SER A 308 -6.62 5.75 8.14
CA SER A 308 -7.75 4.82 8.29
C SER A 308 -8.54 5.14 9.57
N PRO A 309 -9.22 6.30 9.66
CA PRO A 309 -10.12 6.53 10.77
C PRO A 309 -11.25 5.49 10.67
N ASP A 310 -11.35 4.64 11.70
CA ASP A 310 -12.48 3.75 12.01
C ASP A 310 -13.38 3.38 10.83
N LYS A 311 -13.09 2.25 10.18
CA LYS A 311 -14.05 1.51 9.32
C LYS A 311 -15.27 0.95 10.10
N THR A 312 -15.58 1.52 11.26
CA THR A 312 -16.69 1.12 12.15
C THR A 312 -17.63 2.28 12.50
N LYS A 313 -17.50 3.44 11.86
CA LYS A 313 -18.61 4.42 11.79
C LYS A 313 -19.33 4.31 10.45
N VAL A 314 -19.83 3.10 10.14
CA VAL A 314 -21.03 3.02 9.29
C VAL A 314 -22.09 3.80 10.04
N SER A 315 -22.54 4.93 9.48
CA SER A 315 -23.71 5.67 9.95
C SER A 315 -24.80 4.68 10.31
N LYS A 316 -25.02 4.46 11.61
CA LYS A 316 -26.30 3.96 12.09
C LYS A 316 -27.28 5.02 11.64
N GLY A 317 -28.00 4.73 10.55
CA GLY A 317 -29.07 5.59 10.08
C GLY A 317 -29.91 5.95 11.29
N THR A 318 -30.02 7.25 11.56
CA THR A 318 -30.92 7.77 12.58
C THR A 318 -32.29 7.19 12.28
N LEU A 319 -32.70 6.19 13.05
CA LEU A 319 -34.07 5.70 13.06
C LEU A 319 -34.90 6.88 13.55
N ILE A 320 -35.44 7.65 12.61
CA ILE A 320 -36.34 8.76 12.91
C ILE A 320 -37.56 8.11 13.55
N LYS A 321 -37.63 8.15 14.88
CA LYS A 321 -38.82 7.71 15.60
C LYS A 321 -39.97 8.61 15.17
N GLU A 322 -41.09 7.97 14.88
CA GLU A 322 -42.36 8.57 14.46
C GLU A 322 -42.87 9.64 15.44
N SER A 323 -42.32 9.68 16.66
CA SER A 323 -42.62 10.67 17.70
C SER A 323 -41.88 12.01 17.57
N MET A 324 -41.01 12.22 16.57
CA MET A 324 -40.27 13.49 16.41
C MET A 324 -40.98 14.52 15.51
N PHE A 325 -42.05 14.13 14.82
CA PHE A 325 -42.84 15.06 14.04
C PHE A 325 -44.00 15.58 14.88
N ASP A 326 -43.78 16.73 15.53
CA ASP A 326 -44.88 17.55 16.02
C ASP A 326 -45.87 17.82 14.88
N ILE A 327 -47.16 17.85 15.25
CA ILE A 327 -48.33 17.95 14.36
C ILE A 327 -48.27 19.16 13.41
N THR A 328 -47.37 20.11 13.68
CA THR A 328 -47.15 21.35 12.93
C THR A 328 -46.09 21.24 11.81
N SER A 329 -45.40 20.10 11.66
CA SER A 329 -44.40 19.92 10.58
C SER A 329 -45.07 19.84 9.20
N PRO A 330 -44.55 20.55 8.16
CA PRO A 330 -45.10 20.55 6.80
C PRO A 330 -45.10 19.16 6.12
N TYR A 331 -44.42 18.17 6.70
CA TYR A 331 -44.37 16.79 6.21
C TYR A 331 -45.46 15.87 6.81
N SER A 332 -46.26 16.35 7.77
CA SER A 332 -47.33 15.57 8.40
C SER A 332 -48.43 15.13 7.41
N ARG A 333 -48.69 15.93 6.37
CA ARG A 333 -49.66 15.59 5.30
C ARG A 333 -49.26 14.33 4.51
N LEU A 334 -47.96 14.08 4.32
CA LEU A 334 -47.48 12.89 3.61
C LEU A 334 -47.68 11.61 4.42
N LEU A 335 -47.59 11.70 5.75
CA LEU A 335 -47.82 10.58 6.65
C LEU A 335 -49.31 10.21 6.69
N ASN A 336 -50.20 11.21 6.69
CA ASN A 336 -51.66 11.00 6.67
C ASN A 336 -52.19 10.42 5.34
N LEU A 337 -51.50 10.67 4.22
CA LEU A 337 -51.83 10.03 2.94
C LEU A 337 -51.42 8.55 2.93
N ARG A 338 -50.30 8.22 3.57
CA ARG A 338 -49.83 6.84 3.69
C ARG A 338 -50.73 5.99 4.59
N THR A 339 -51.29 6.55 5.65
CA THR A 339 -52.22 5.82 6.54
C THR A 339 -53.58 5.58 5.89
N ARG A 340 -54.11 6.55 5.12
CA ARG A 340 -55.38 6.35 4.38
C ARG A 340 -55.30 5.25 3.32
N TYR A 341 -54.19 5.14 2.61
CA TYR A 341 -53.97 4.07 1.62
C TYR A 341 -53.89 2.66 2.23
N VAL A 342 -53.55 2.55 3.52
CA VAL A 342 -53.48 1.26 4.23
C VAL A 342 -54.85 0.87 4.81
N THR A 343 -55.69 1.84 5.17
CA THR A 343 -57.04 1.57 5.72
C THR A 343 -58.12 1.35 4.67
N GLU A 344 -57.94 1.80 3.42
CA GLU A 344 -58.89 1.55 2.32
C GLU A 344 -58.67 0.20 1.60
N LYS A 345 -57.69 -0.59 2.05
CA LYS A 345 -57.32 -1.88 1.45
C LYS A 345 -57.43 -3.08 2.39
N SER A 346 -58.07 -2.90 3.54
CA SER A 346 -58.47 -3.95 4.48
C SER A 346 -59.96 -3.82 4.77
#